data_AF-F0ST92-F1
#
_entry.id   AF-F0ST92-F1
#
_cell.length_a   1.000
_cell.length_b   1.000
_cell.length_c   1.000
_cell.angle_alpha   90.00
_cell.angle_beta   90.00
_cell.angle_gamma   90.00
#
_symmetry.space_group_name_H-M   'P 1'
#
loop_
_entity.id
_entity.type
_entity.pdbx_description
1 polymer ?
#
loop_
_entity_poly.entity_id
_entity_poly.type
_entity_poly.pdbx_seq_one_letter_code
_entity_poly.pdbx_strand_id
1 'polypeptide(L)'
;MDGITRIESVIYYDVWLDATLFPFPKMKVKVNERSSDFLAVTNLHRRNGIARVTEYTSGIGESAEAALRDLLERFVADGRKHRPTAGYTEEDFEWSDYEDF
;
A
#
# COMPACT_ATOMS: atom_id res chain seq x y z
N MET A 1 -11.82 8.72 -29.84
CA MET A 1 -11.13 7.87 -28.85
C MET A 1 -11.21 6.42 -29.35
N ASP A 2 -10.60 6.12 -30.49
CA ASP A 2 -10.52 4.72 -30.93
C ASP A 2 -9.42 4.03 -30.14
N GLY A 3 -9.74 2.90 -29.51
CA GLY A 3 -8.81 2.09 -28.73
C GLY A 3 -8.65 2.45 -27.24
N ILE A 4 -9.34 3.47 -26.72
CA ILE A 4 -9.32 3.84 -25.30
C ILE A 4 -10.58 3.29 -24.62
N THR A 5 -10.40 2.40 -23.65
CA THR A 5 -11.52 1.73 -22.95
C THR A 5 -11.95 2.45 -21.67
N ARG A 6 -11.01 3.10 -20.97
CA ARG A 6 -11.27 3.77 -19.69
C ARG A 6 -10.24 4.86 -19.40
N ILE A 7 -10.68 5.92 -18.72
CA ILE A 7 -9.84 6.95 -18.12
C ILE A 7 -10.24 7.04 -16.65
N GLU A 8 -9.26 7.09 -15.76
CA GLU A 8 -9.48 7.21 -14.31
C GLU A 8 -8.69 8.42 -13.76
N SER A 9 -9.26 9.09 -12.76
CA SER A 9 -8.55 10.09 -11.96
C SER A 9 -7.83 9.40 -10.81
N VAL A 10 -6.56 9.74 -10.63
CA VAL A 10 -5.68 9.09 -9.66
C VAL A 10 -4.89 10.14 -8.89
N ILE A 11 -4.81 9.98 -7.57
CA ILE A 11 -4.01 10.82 -6.69
C ILE A 11 -2.87 9.97 -6.10
N TYR A 12 -1.66 10.52 -6.11
CA TYR A 12 -0.48 9.88 -5.54
C TYR A 12 0.02 10.61 -4.29
N TYR A 13 0.38 9.82 -3.28
CA TYR A 13 0.99 10.29 -2.04
C TYR A 13 2.37 9.65 -1.88
N ASP A 14 3.35 10.47 -1.52
CA ASP A 14 4.61 10.00 -0.96
C ASP A 14 4.43 9.87 0.56
N VAL A 15 4.60 8.67 1.09
CA VAL A 15 4.41 8.37 2.52
C VAL A 15 5.74 8.01 3.14
N TRP A 16 6.15 8.79 4.15
CA TRP A 16 7.38 8.55 4.90
C TRP A 16 7.12 7.57 6.04
N LEU A 17 7.96 6.56 6.14
CA LEU A 17 7.80 5.47 7.08
C LEU A 17 8.73 5.64 8.28
N ASP A 18 8.27 5.16 9.43
CA ASP A 18 9.07 5.11 10.65
C ASP A 18 10.18 4.05 10.49
N ALA A 19 11.44 4.50 10.42
CA ALA A 19 12.62 3.65 10.27
C ALA A 19 12.85 2.69 11.45
N THR A 20 12.20 2.94 12.60
CA THR A 20 12.25 2.00 13.74
C THR A 20 11.35 0.79 13.54
N LEU A 21 10.37 0.91 12.64
CA LEU A 21 9.41 -0.14 12.31
C LEU A 21 9.69 -0.78 10.95
N PHE A 22 9.99 0.01 9.92
CA PHE A 22 10.17 -0.46 8.54
C PHE A 22 11.60 -0.18 8.04
N PRO A 23 12.17 -1.05 7.19
CA PRO A 23 13.53 -0.88 6.67
C PRO A 23 13.61 0.14 5.51
N PHE A 24 12.46 0.62 5.02
CA PHE A 24 12.38 1.59 3.93
C PHE A 24 11.99 2.96 4.46
N PRO A 25 12.58 4.06 3.95
CA PRO A 25 12.26 5.40 4.40
C PRO A 25 10.93 5.93 3.83
N LYS A 26 10.48 5.40 2.70
CA LYS A 26 9.36 5.94 1.93
C LYS A 26 8.66 4.87 1.11
N MET A 27 7.34 4.99 0.95
CA MET A 27 6.53 4.25 -0.01
C MET A 27 5.62 5.21 -0.78
N LYS A 28 4.98 4.71 -1.85
CA LYS A 28 3.94 5.43 -2.59
C LYS A 28 2.58 4.84 -2.29
N VAL A 29 1.58 5.71 -2.18
CA VAL A 29 0.18 5.32 -2.13
C VAL A 29 -0.56 5.93 -3.31
N LYS A 30 -1.31 5.10 -4.02
CA LYS A 30 -2.18 5.47 -5.12
C LYS A 30 -3.62 5.39 -4.64
N VAL A 31 -4.38 6.47 -4.84
CA VAL A 31 -5.82 6.51 -4.53
C VAL A 31 -6.60 6.68 -5.81
N ASN A 32 -7.46 5.71 -6.09
CA ASN A 32 -8.35 5.70 -7.26
C ASN A 32 -9.77 6.07 -6.82
N GLU A 33 -10.38 7.02 -7.51
CA GLU A 33 -11.81 7.31 -7.38
C GLU A 33 -12.62 6.26 -8.15
N ARG A 34 -13.57 5.63 -7.46
CA ARG A 34 -14.52 4.67 -8.06
C ARG A 34 -15.92 5.28 -8.03
N SER A 35 -16.89 4.56 -8.60
CA SER A 35 -18.26 5.05 -8.75
C SER A 35 -18.97 5.38 -7.43
N SER A 36 -18.52 4.82 -6.30
CA SER A 36 -19.20 4.93 -5.00
C SER A 36 -18.28 5.17 -3.81
N ASP A 37 -16.96 5.08 -4.00
CA ASP A 37 -15.96 5.16 -2.94
C ASP A 37 -14.56 5.41 -3.52
N PHE A 38 -13.57 5.42 -2.64
CA PHE A 38 -12.16 5.56 -2.96
C PHE A 38 -11.41 4.30 -2.54
N LEU A 39 -10.47 3.87 -3.38
CA LEU A 39 -9.57 2.76 -3.12
C LEU A 39 -8.14 3.26 -3.02
N ALA A 40 -7.51 3.07 -1.87
CA ALA A 40 -6.10 3.33 -1.66
C ALA A 40 -5.31 2.02 -1.71
N VAL A 41 -4.22 2.01 -2.47
CA VAL A 41 -3.26 0.89 -2.54
C VAL A 41 -1.85 1.44 -2.32
N THR A 42 -0.97 0.63 -1.73
CA THR A 42 0.46 0.95 -1.57
C THR A 42 1.29 0.20 -2.61
N ASN A 43 2.45 0.73 -2.97
CA ASN A 43 3.42 0.03 -3.82
C ASN A 43 4.39 -0.86 -3.04
N LEU A 44 4.26 -0.94 -1.71
CA LEU A 44 5.12 -1.72 -0.83
C LEU A 44 4.27 -2.70 -0.01
N HIS A 45 4.55 -3.99 -0.15
CA HIS A 45 3.74 -5.06 0.45
C HIS A 45 4.60 -5.94 1.34
N ARG A 46 4.04 -6.42 2.46
CA ARG A 46 4.77 -7.34 3.35
C ARG A 46 4.68 -8.75 2.78
N ARG A 47 5.80 -9.47 2.78
CA ARG A 47 5.83 -10.91 2.52
C ARG A 47 5.51 -11.68 3.80
N ASN A 48 4.67 -12.69 3.67
CA ASN A 48 4.43 -13.66 4.72
C ASN A 48 5.49 -14.75 4.65
N GLY A 49 6.50 -14.70 5.52
CA GLY A 49 7.59 -15.68 5.55
C GLY A 49 7.16 -17.12 5.82
N ILE A 50 5.98 -17.33 6.43
CA ILE A 50 5.44 -18.68 6.70
C ILE A 50 4.71 -19.21 5.47
N ALA A 51 3.81 -18.41 4.90
CA ALA A 51 2.98 -18.83 3.76
C ALA A 51 3.66 -18.63 2.39
N ARG A 52 4.82 -17.95 2.35
CA ARG A 52 5.56 -17.56 1.14
C ARG A 52 4.70 -16.80 0.12
N VAL A 53 3.76 -15.99 0.59
CA VAL A 53 2.89 -15.15 -0.22
C VAL A 53 3.01 -13.70 0.18
N THR A 54 2.83 -12.81 -0.78
CA THR A 54 2.76 -11.36 -0.56
C THR A 54 1.37 -10.99 -0.04
N GLU A 55 1.34 -10.23 1.06
CA GLU A 55 0.11 -9.77 1.69
C GLU A 55 -0.18 -8.35 1.21
N TYR A 56 -1.19 -8.23 0.37
CA TYR A 56 -1.60 -6.96 -0.20
C TYR A 56 -2.56 -6.26 0.75
N THR A 57 -2.24 -5.02 1.10
CA THR A 57 -3.12 -4.17 1.94
C THR A 57 -3.72 -3.07 1.09
N SER A 58 -5.03 -2.89 1.20
CA SER A 58 -5.78 -1.80 0.59
C SER A 58 -6.61 -1.06 1.63
N GLY A 59 -6.85 0.22 1.41
CA GLY A 59 -7.79 1.04 2.18
C GLY A 59 -9.02 1.42 1.36
N ILE A 60 -10.18 1.49 2.01
CA ILE A 60 -11.44 1.90 1.39
C ILE A 60 -12.04 3.06 2.20
N GLY A 61 -12.60 4.06 1.52
CA GLY A 61 -13.27 5.16 2.20
C GLY A 61 -14.20 5.96 1.30
N GLU A 62 -15.06 6.78 1.92
CA GLU A 62 -15.98 7.69 1.23
C GLU A 62 -15.28 8.94 0.66
N SER A 63 -14.00 9.16 1.02
CA SER A 63 -13.12 10.18 0.46
C SER A 63 -11.72 9.62 0.24
N ALA A 64 -10.90 10.33 -0.56
CA ALA A 64 -9.51 9.95 -0.78
C ALA A 64 -8.71 9.89 0.55
N GLU A 65 -8.93 10.84 1.45
CA GLU A 65 -8.30 10.89 2.77
C GLU A 65 -8.79 9.74 3.67
N ALA A 66 -10.07 9.38 3.60
CA ALA A 66 -10.61 8.26 4.36
C ALA A 66 -10.00 6.93 3.90
N ALA A 67 -9.89 6.71 2.58
CA ALA A 67 -9.26 5.52 2.03
C ALA A 67 -7.75 5.46 2.36
N LEU A 68 -7.04 6.60 2.24
CA LEU A 68 -5.64 6.71 2.63
C LEU A 68 -5.44 6.36 4.10
N ARG A 69 -6.26 6.91 5.00
CA ARG A 69 -6.19 6.63 6.44
C ARG A 69 -6.44 5.15 6.73
N ASP A 70 -7.48 4.56 6.17
CA ASP A 70 -7.79 3.13 6.35
C ASP A 70 -6.61 2.25 5.90
N LEU A 71 -5.99 2.56 4.75
CA LEU A 71 -4.79 1.86 4.28
C LEU A 71 -3.64 1.97 5.29
N LEU A 72 -3.28 3.19 5.71
CA LEU A 72 -2.11 3.43 6.54
C LEU A 72 -2.26 2.82 7.94
N GLU A 73 -3.46 2.93 8.53
CA GLU A 73 -3.76 2.30 9.83
C GLU A 73 -3.62 0.79 9.76
N ARG A 74 -4.19 0.15 8.73
CA ARG A 74 -4.08 -1.30 8.51
C ARG A 74 -2.65 -1.73 8.23
N PHE A 75 -1.93 -1.00 7.38
CA PHE A 75 -0.55 -1.30 7.01
C PHE A 75 0.37 -1.28 8.25
N VAL A 76 0.25 -0.26 9.10
CA VAL A 76 1.02 -0.15 10.34
C VAL A 76 0.59 -1.21 11.35
N ALA A 77 -0.71 -1.48 11.50
CA ALA A 77 -1.21 -2.51 12.39
C ALA A 77 -0.71 -3.91 11.98
N ASP A 78 -0.77 -4.24 10.69
CA ASP A 78 -0.25 -5.49 10.15
C ASP A 78 1.27 -5.60 10.33
N GLY A 79 2.00 -4.53 10.00
CA GLY A 79 3.45 -4.45 10.18
C GLY A 79 3.86 -4.70 11.63
N ARG A 80 3.16 -4.11 12.61
CA ARG A 80 3.42 -4.33 14.05
C ARG A 80 3.08 -5.76 14.48
N LYS A 81 1.93 -6.28 14.04
CA LYS A 81 1.42 -7.61 14.42
C LYS A 81 2.37 -8.72 13.99
N HIS A 82 2.99 -8.59 12.82
CA HIS A 82 3.83 -9.63 12.22
C HIS A 82 5.33 -9.33 12.29
N ARG A 83 5.72 -8.31 13.07
CA ARG A 83 7.12 -7.90 13.17
C ARG A 83 7.98 -9.03 13.75
N PRO A 84 9.04 -9.49 13.05
CA PRO A 84 9.99 -10.44 13.61
C PRO A 84 10.71 -9.85 14.83
N THR A 85 11.17 -10.71 15.74
CA THR A 85 11.92 -10.26 16.95
C THR A 85 13.19 -9.49 16.60
N ALA A 86 13.86 -9.84 15.50
CA ALA A 86 15.04 -9.15 15.00
C ALA A 86 14.73 -7.84 14.24
N GLY A 87 13.44 -7.51 14.06
CA GLY A 87 13.01 -6.48 13.13
C GLY A 87 12.84 -6.99 11.71
N TYR A 88 12.37 -6.11 10.83
CA TYR A 88 12.23 -6.40 9.42
C TYR A 88 13.52 -6.12 8.65
N THR A 89 13.71 -6.88 7.58
CA THR A 89 14.69 -6.66 6.52
C THR A 89 13.97 -6.32 5.21
N GLU A 90 14.71 -5.87 4.20
CA GLU A 90 14.12 -5.58 2.89
C GLU A 90 13.50 -6.82 2.23
N GLU A 91 14.00 -8.03 2.53
CA GLU A 91 13.50 -9.31 1.98
C GLU A 91 12.10 -9.67 2.49
N ASP A 92 11.68 -9.08 3.61
CA ASP A 92 10.35 -9.25 4.19
C ASP A 92 9.28 -8.43 3.44
N PHE A 93 9.66 -7.74 2.36
CA PHE A 93 8.77 -6.93 1.55
C PHE A 93 8.93 -7.18 0.06
N GLU A 94 7.93 -6.72 -0.67
CA GLU A 94 7.86 -6.76 -2.12
C GLU A 94 7.34 -5.43 -2.64
N TRP A 95 8.00 -4.89 -3.66
CA TRP A 95 7.52 -3.73 -4.38
C TRP A 95 6.54 -4.17 -5.46
N SER A 96 5.49 -3.38 -5.68
CA SER A 96 4.66 -3.49 -6.88
C SER A 96 5.50 -3.25 -8.13
N ASP A 97 5.08 -3.86 -9.24
CA ASP A 97 5.63 -3.60 -10.56
C ASP A 97 5.37 -2.15 -11.00
N TYR A 98 6.18 -1.66 -11.94
CA TYR A 98 6.09 -0.28 -12.42
C TYR A 98 4.75 0.01 -13.11
N GLU A 99 4.19 -0.98 -13.81
CA GLU A 99 2.89 -0.86 -14.49
C GLU A 99 1.72 -0.68 -13.50
N ASP A 100 1.93 -1.07 -12.24
CA ASP A 100 0.95 -0.87 -11.18
C ASP A 100 1.08 0.49 -10.49
N PHE A 101 2.16 1.27 -10.70
CA PHE A 101 2.46 2.48 -9.92
C PHE A 101 3.26 3.61 -10.59
#